data_AF-A0A6J6Y0A4-F1
#
_entry.id   AF-A0A6J6Y0A4-F1
#
_cell.length_a   1.000
_cell.length_b   1.000
_cell.length_c   1.000
_cell.angle_alpha   90.00
_cell.angle_beta   90.00
_cell.angle_gamma   90.00
#
_symmetry.space_group_name_H-M   'P 1'
#
loop_
_entity.id
_entity.type
_entity.pdbx_description
1 polymer ?
#
loop_
_entity_poly.entity_id
_entity_poly.type
_entity_poly.pdbx_seq_one_letter_code
_entity_poly.pdbx_strand_id
1 'polypeptide(L)'
;MVINQKVEWFQVHRYNGVTKYGNAYLRDGTQIPFDWAHDGSFEFVLPPEIGEMVLLSEELARETDFVRVDLYLVEGKIYFSELTNYPAGGRGKHYDTDAAAELAKNWVPNKPYR
;
A
#
# COMPACT_ATOMS: atom_id res chain seq x y z
N MET A 1 1.14 -1.16 1.80
CA MET A 1 0.99 -1.04 3.26
C MET A 1 2.12 -1.79 3.92
N VAL A 2 2.59 -1.30 5.07
CA VAL A 2 3.63 -1.94 5.87
C VAL A 2 3.01 -2.43 7.16
N ILE A 3 3.16 -3.72 7.45
CA ILE A 3 2.67 -4.40 8.64
C ILE A 3 3.86 -5.12 9.27
N ASN A 4 4.11 -4.93 10.56
CA ASN A 4 5.29 -5.48 11.25
C ASN A 4 6.60 -5.22 10.47
N GLN A 5 6.78 -3.98 10.03
CA GLN A 5 7.94 -3.51 9.26
C GLN A 5 8.15 -4.25 7.92
N LYS A 6 7.14 -4.96 7.43
CA LYS A 6 7.17 -5.66 6.15
C LYS A 6 6.08 -5.18 5.21
N VAL A 7 6.46 -4.90 3.96
CA VAL A 7 5.47 -4.69 2.91
C VAL A 7 4.84 -6.04 2.61
N GLU A 8 3.55 -6.16 2.89
CA GLU A 8 2.73 -7.33 2.54
C GLU A 8 2.14 -7.17 1.12
N TRP A 9 1.67 -5.97 0.81
CA TRP A 9 1.08 -5.61 -0.48
C TRP A 9 1.20 -4.11 -0.74
N PHE A 10 1.05 -3.67 -2.00
CA PHE A 10 1.04 -2.27 -2.38
C PHE A 10 -0.01 -1.99 -3.47
N GLN A 11 -0.37 -0.72 -3.60
CA GLN A 11 -1.29 -0.24 -4.64
C GLN A 11 -0.58 0.71 -5.57
N VAL A 12 -0.89 0.60 -6.86
CA VAL A 12 -0.48 1.55 -7.89
C VAL A 12 -1.72 2.28 -8.36
N HIS A 13 -1.70 3.60 -8.25
CA HIS A 13 -2.80 4.46 -8.65
C HIS A 13 -2.45 5.22 -9.93
N ARG A 14 -3.39 5.30 -10.86
CA ARG A 14 -3.29 6.14 -12.06
C ARG A 14 -4.49 7.06 -12.16
N TYR A 15 -4.26 8.34 -12.41
CA TYR A 15 -5.31 9.32 -12.64
C TYR A 15 -5.12 9.97 -14.01
N ASN A 16 -6.17 10.03 -14.82
CA ASN A 16 -6.13 10.61 -16.17
C ASN A 16 -6.83 11.98 -16.26
N GLY A 17 -7.16 12.61 -15.14
CA GLY A 17 -7.95 13.86 -15.11
C GLY A 17 -9.46 13.64 -15.00
N VAL A 18 -9.96 12.42 -15.20
CA VAL A 18 -11.39 12.07 -15.11
C VAL A 18 -11.59 10.91 -14.15
N THR A 19 -10.90 9.81 -14.41
CA THR A 19 -11.02 8.54 -13.71
C THR A 19 -9.75 8.21 -12.96
N LYS A 20 -9.90 7.70 -11.74
CA LYS A 20 -8.82 7.09 -10.98
C LYS A 20 -8.93 5.58 -11.12
N TYR A 21 -7.82 4.94 -11.48
CA TYR A 21 -7.66 3.49 -11.60
C TYR A 21 -6.71 3.01 -10.51
N GLY A 22 -6.87 1.76 -10.09
CA GLY A 22 -6.04 1.17 -9.05
C GLY A 22 -5.73 -0.30 -9.31
N ASN A 23 -4.46 -0.65 -9.30
CA ASN A 23 -4.03 -2.05 -9.27
C ASN A 23 -3.44 -2.35 -7.89
N ALA A 24 -3.69 -3.55 -7.37
CA ALA A 24 -3.08 -4.04 -6.14
C ALA A 24 -2.15 -5.22 -6.44
N TYR A 25 -1.03 -5.29 -5.73
CA TYR A 25 -0.01 -6.29 -5.90
C TYR A 25 0.46 -6.81 -4.54
N LEU A 26 0.73 -8.11 -4.47
CA LEU A 26 1.52 -8.68 -3.39
C LEU A 26 2.96 -8.15 -3.45
N ARG A 27 3.70 -8.32 -2.36
CA ARG A 27 5.12 -7.94 -2.27
C ARG A 27 5.98 -8.40 -3.44
N ASP A 28 5.72 -9.61 -3.94
CA ASP A 28 6.48 -10.22 -5.04
C ASP A 28 6.09 -9.71 -6.44
N GLY A 29 5.13 -8.77 -6.52
CA GLY A 29 4.62 -8.23 -7.77
C GLY A 29 3.48 -9.03 -8.37
N THR A 30 2.99 -10.09 -7.71
CA THR A 30 1.81 -10.83 -8.14
C THR A 30 0.58 -9.93 -8.02
N GLN A 31 -0.13 -9.71 -9.14
CA GLN A 31 -1.33 -8.88 -9.15
C GLN A 31 -2.47 -9.56 -8.40
N ILE A 32 -3.15 -8.80 -7.54
CA ILE A 32 -4.31 -9.27 -6.79
C ILE A 32 -5.57 -8.93 -7.60
N PRO A 33 -6.45 -9.91 -7.90
CA PRO A 33 -7.67 -9.69 -8.67
C PRO A 33 -8.79 -9.07 -7.81
N PHE A 34 -8.52 -7.99 -7.09
CA PHE A 34 -9.48 -7.33 -6.20
C PHE A 34 -9.49 -5.81 -6.41
N ASP A 35 -10.65 -5.26 -6.75
CA ASP A 35 -10.89 -3.81 -6.92
C ASP A 35 -11.26 -3.18 -5.57
N TRP A 36 -10.27 -2.72 -4.82
CA TRP A 36 -10.52 -2.13 -3.48
C TRP A 36 -10.87 -0.64 -3.48
N ALA A 37 -10.73 0.08 -4.60
CA ALA A 37 -10.80 1.54 -4.49
C ALA A 37 -11.32 2.32 -5.71
N HIS A 38 -11.37 1.76 -6.92
CA HIS A 38 -11.41 2.59 -8.13
C HIS A 38 -12.22 1.96 -9.28
N ASP A 39 -12.46 2.73 -10.35
CA ASP A 39 -13.32 2.36 -11.49
C ASP A 39 -12.75 1.23 -12.38
N GLY A 40 -11.88 0.39 -11.81
CA GLY A 40 -11.26 -0.78 -12.44
C GLY A 40 -9.73 -0.79 -12.38
N SER A 41 -9.20 -1.92 -12.85
CA SER A 41 -7.77 -2.13 -13.13
C SER A 41 -7.34 -1.55 -14.48
N PHE A 42 -6.03 -1.43 -14.67
CA PHE A 42 -5.44 -0.96 -15.92
C PHE A 42 -4.21 -1.79 -16.29
N GLU A 43 -3.88 -1.85 -17.59
CA GLU A 43 -2.63 -2.46 -18.02
C GLU A 43 -1.44 -1.66 -17.47
N PHE A 44 -0.60 -2.33 -16.69
CA PHE A 44 0.55 -1.73 -16.03
C PHE A 44 1.66 -2.76 -15.88
N VAL A 45 2.86 -2.37 -16.29
CA VAL A 45 4.08 -3.12 -16.03
C VAL A 45 4.78 -2.48 -14.84
N LEU A 46 5.06 -3.28 -13.82
CA LEU A 46 5.78 -2.81 -12.65
C LEU A 46 7.17 -2.27 -13.06
N PRO A 47 7.55 -1.05 -12.62
CA PRO A 47 8.86 -0.50 -12.92
C PRO A 47 9.96 -1.23 -12.13
N PRO A 48 11.23 -1.22 -12.61
CA PRO A 48 12.33 -1.89 -11.92
C PRO A 48 12.58 -1.33 -10.50
N GLU A 49 12.20 -0.08 -10.24
CA GLU A 49 12.35 0.61 -8.96
C GLU A 49 11.40 0.09 -7.86
N ILE A 50 10.43 -0.79 -8.17
CA ILE A 50 9.50 -1.32 -7.16
C ILE A 50 10.22 -1.98 -6.00
N GLY A 51 11.31 -2.70 -6.26
CA GLY A 51 12.13 -3.30 -5.20
C GLY A 51 12.69 -2.24 -4.24
N GLU A 52 13.17 -1.11 -4.77
CA GLU A 52 13.66 0.01 -3.96
C GLU A 52 12.53 0.70 -3.20
N MET A 53 11.37 0.91 -3.84
CA MET A 53 10.18 1.48 -3.18
C MET A 53 9.69 0.61 -2.02
N VAL A 54 9.77 -0.72 -2.16
CA VAL A 54 9.47 -1.67 -1.07
C VAL A 54 10.44 -1.49 0.09
N LEU A 55 11.75 -1.47 -0.17
CA LEU A 55 12.78 -1.30 0.86
C LEU A 55 12.64 0.05 1.59
N LEU A 56 12.43 1.14 0.84
CA LEU A 56 12.20 2.47 1.42
C LEU A 56 10.95 2.50 2.30
N SER A 57 9.88 1.82 1.89
CA SER A 57 8.66 1.74 2.70
C SER A 57 8.89 1.00 4.01
N GLU A 58 9.64 -0.10 4.01
CA GLU A 58 10.00 -0.83 5.23
C GLU A 58 10.89 0.00 6.16
N GLU A 59 11.85 0.74 5.60
CA GLU A 59 12.73 1.61 6.37
C GLU A 59 11.97 2.74 7.06
N LEU A 60 11.04 3.39 6.35
CA LEU A 60 10.20 4.46 6.89
C LEU A 60 9.23 3.95 7.98
N ALA A 61 8.93 2.65 7.99
CA ALA A 61 8.03 2.02 8.94
C ALA A 61 8.74 1.39 10.15
N ARG A 62 10.06 1.54 10.29
CA ARG A 62 10.87 0.82 11.29
C ARG A 62 10.35 0.95 12.73
N GLU A 63 9.79 2.10 13.06
CA GLU A 63 9.30 2.44 14.41
C GLU A 63 7.76 2.28 14.57
N THR A 64 7.06 1.71 13.58
CA THR A 64 5.61 1.51 13.63
C THR A 64 5.23 0.07 13.35
N ASP A 65 4.21 -0.45 14.04
CA ASP A 65 3.67 -1.78 13.77
C ASP A 65 2.81 -1.82 12.50
N PHE A 66 2.30 -0.65 12.09
CA PHE A 66 1.51 -0.44 10.90
C PHE A 66 1.71 0.98 10.38
N VAL A 67 1.91 1.12 9.07
CA VAL A 67 1.82 2.42 8.39
C VAL A 67 1.56 2.22 6.89
N ARG A 68 0.77 3.11 6.30
CA ARG A 68 0.75 3.29 4.85
C ARG A 68 1.80 4.32 4.48
N VAL A 69 2.70 3.94 3.58
CA VAL A 69 3.71 4.80 2.98
C VAL A 69 3.28 5.12 1.56
N ASP A 70 3.17 6.42 1.25
CA ASP A 70 2.83 6.89 -0.09
C ASP A 70 4.10 7.40 -0.79
N LEU A 71 4.42 6.78 -1.93
CA LEU A 71 5.59 7.10 -2.76
C LEU A 71 5.16 7.39 -4.20
N TYR A 72 5.89 8.30 -4.86
CA TYR A 72 5.76 8.58 -6.29
C TYR A 72 7.03 8.18 -7.03
N LEU A 73 6.86 7.64 -8.23
CA LEU A 73 7.96 7.42 -9.18
C LEU A 73 7.81 8.40 -10.33
N VAL A 74 8.75 9.35 -10.47
CA VAL A 74 8.76 10.36 -11.53
C VAL A 74 10.14 10.35 -12.17
N GLU A 75 10.19 10.03 -13.48
CA GLU A 75 11.43 9.96 -14.26
C GLU A 75 12.53 9.10 -13.59
N GLY A 76 12.15 7.92 -13.08
CA GLY A 76 13.07 6.99 -12.42
C GLY A 76 13.52 7.42 -11.02
N LYS A 77 12.93 8.48 -10.46
CA LYS A 77 13.23 8.96 -9.10
C LYS A 77 12.05 8.74 -8.18
N ILE A 78 12.34 8.25 -6.98
CA ILE A 78 11.36 7.98 -5.94
C ILE A 78 11.22 9.21 -5.04
N TYR A 79 9.98 9.65 -4.83
CA TYR A 79 9.64 10.77 -3.96
C TYR A 79 8.69 10.32 -2.87
N PHE A 80 8.99 10.71 -1.64
CA PHE A 80 8.10 10.52 -0.49
C PHE A 80 6.96 11.54 -0.51
N SER A 81 5.74 11.10 -0.19
CA SER A 81 4.58 11.95 -0.04
C SER A 81 4.15 12.06 1.42
N GLU A 82 3.66 10.95 2.00
CA GLU A 82 3.13 10.93 3.36
C GLU A 82 3.25 9.57 4.05
N LEU A 83 3.15 9.60 5.39
CA LEU A 83 2.93 8.44 6.25
C LEU A 83 1.53 8.53 6.86
N THR A 84 0.74 7.48 6.73
CA THR A 84 -0.61 7.39 7.30
C THR A 84 -0.71 6.21 8.25
N ASN A 85 -0.73 6.48 9.57
CA ASN A 85 -0.78 5.45 10.61
C ASN A 85 -2.13 4.70 10.64
N TYR A 86 -3.24 5.34 10.24
CA TYR A 86 -4.53 4.67 10.10
C TYR A 86 -5.33 5.31 8.96
N PRO A 87 -5.55 4.61 7.83
CA PRO A 87 -6.39 5.12 6.75
C PRO A 87 -7.76 5.58 7.27
N ALA A 88 -8.24 6.71 6.76
CA ALA A 88 -9.49 7.36 7.20
C ALA A 88 -9.55 7.63 8.73
N GLY A 89 -8.41 7.79 9.39
CA GLY A 89 -8.32 8.00 10.83
C GLY A 89 -8.89 6.85 11.65
N GLY A 90 -8.84 5.62 11.13
CA GLY A 90 -9.42 4.43 11.75
C GLY A 90 -10.94 4.35 11.68
N ARG A 91 -11.61 5.30 11.01
CA ARG A 91 -13.08 5.34 10.84
C ARG A 91 -13.54 4.97 9.42
N GLY A 92 -12.62 4.46 8.60
CA GLY A 92 -12.96 3.97 7.28
C GLY A 92 -13.99 2.85 7.37
N LYS A 93 -14.95 2.82 6.43
CA LYS A 93 -15.85 1.67 6.30
C LYS A 93 -14.99 0.42 6.20
N HIS A 94 -15.18 -0.50 7.14
CA HIS A 94 -14.52 -1.79 7.06
C HIS A 94 -15.11 -2.49 5.83
N TYR A 95 -14.28 -2.75 4.84
CA TYR A 95 -14.63 -3.71 3.80
C TYR A 95 -14.56 -5.06 4.47
N ASP A 96 -15.68 -5.48 5.06
CA ASP A 96 -15.87 -6.80 5.66
C ASP A 96 -15.83 -7.85 4.54
N THR A 97 -14.62 -8.11 4.09
CA THR A 97 -14.31 -9.00 2.99
C THR A 97 -13.22 -9.94 3.49
N ASP A 98 -13.35 -11.22 3.16
CA ASP A 98 -12.35 -12.23 3.51
C ASP A 98 -10.94 -11.80 3.05
N ALA A 99 -10.84 -11.10 1.92
CA ALA A 99 -9.58 -10.55 1.43
C ALA A 99 -8.94 -9.51 2.39
N ALA A 100 -9.74 -8.63 3.01
CA ALA A 100 -9.24 -7.67 4.01
C ALA A 100 -8.67 -8.40 5.22
N ALA A 101 -9.43 -9.38 5.71
CA ALA A 101 -9.08 -10.18 6.86
C ALA A 101 -7.80 -11.00 6.58
N GLU A 102 -7.70 -11.62 5.41
CA GLU A 102 -6.53 -12.38 5.00
C GLU A 102 -5.25 -11.53 4.89
N LEU A 103 -5.35 -10.29 4.41
CA LEU A 103 -4.21 -9.36 4.34
C LEU A 103 -3.83 -8.78 5.71
N ALA A 104 -4.77 -8.70 6.64
CA ALA A 104 -4.56 -8.16 7.98
C ALA A 104 -4.30 -9.24 9.05
N LYS A 105 -4.42 -10.53 8.72
CA LYS A 105 -4.37 -11.65 9.69
C LYS A 105 -3.09 -11.72 10.53
N ASN A 106 -1.99 -11.17 9.99
CA ASN A 106 -0.69 -11.15 10.65
C ASN A 106 -0.45 -9.87 11.47
N TRP A 107 -1.37 -8.90 11.44
CA TRP A 107 -1.25 -7.68 12.22
C TRP A 107 -1.75 -7.90 13.64
N VAL A 108 -0.83 -7.77 14.61
CA VAL A 108 -1.15 -7.74 16.03
C VAL A 108 -0.64 -6.40 16.56
N PRO A 109 -1.52 -5.50 17.03
CA PRO A 109 -1.09 -4.19 17.54
C PRO A 109 -0.10 -4.36 18.70
N ASN A 110 1.10 -3.84 18.56
CA ASN A 110 2.18 -4.01 19.54
C ASN A 110 2.48 -2.70 20.27
N LYS A 111 1.87 -2.55 21.46
CA LYS A 111 2.09 -1.52 22.50
C LYS A 111 1.89 -0.05 22.08
N PRO A 112 1.52 0.84 23.04
CA PRO A 112 1.24 2.24 22.74
C PRO A 112 2.50 2.96 22.24
N TYR A 113 2.35 3.68 21.13
CA TYR A 113 3.31 4.66 20.63
C TYR A 113 3.67 5.63 21.77
N ARG A 114 4.97 5.78 22.07
CA ARG A 114 5.49 6.71 23.08
C ARG A 114 5.56 8.13 22.55
#